data_AF-A0A943HJI2-F1
#
_entry.id   AF-A0A943HJI2-F1
#
_cell.length_a   1.000
_cell.length_b   1.000
_cell.length_c   1.000
_cell.angle_alpha   90.00
_cell.angle_beta   90.00
_cell.angle_gamma   90.00
#
_symmetry.space_group_name_H-M   'P 1'
#
loop_
_entity.id
_entity.type
_entity.pdbx_description
1 polymer ?
#
loop_
_entity_poly.entity_id
_entity_poly.type
_entity_poly.pdbx_seq_one_letter_code
_entity_poly.pdbx_strand_id
1 'polypeptide(L)' 'MRVYVVRKYYGRSSWIDPKHLAKYIEKEFENRHDALAYRESLGLQGIVEVYTKEVNE' A
#
# COMPACT_ATOMS: atom_id res chain seq x y z
N MET A 1 17.24 -7.05 2.25
CA MET A 1 16.89 -6.12 1.14
C MET A 1 15.78 -5.16 1.58
N ARG A 2 15.77 -3.91 1.08
CA ARG A 2 14.68 -2.95 1.35
C ARG A 2 13.74 -2.93 0.17
N VAL A 3 12.45 -3.18 0.40
CA VAL A 3 11.40 -3.08 -0.62
C VAL A 3 10.37 -2.04 -0.20
N TYR A 4 9.85 -1.31 -1.17
CA TYR A 4 8.77 -0.37 -1.02
C TYR A 4 7.46 -1.09 -1.31
N VAL A 5 6.55 -1.09 -0.35
CA VAL A 5 5.25 -1.72 -0.49
C VAL A 5 4.20 -0.62 -0.59
N VAL A 6 3.42 -0.67 -1.67
CA VAL A 6 2.24 0.17 -1.86
C VAL A 6 1.02 -0.70 -1.59
N ARG A 7 0.28 -0.37 -0.54
CA ARG A 7 -0.96 -1.04 -0.17
C ARG A 7 -2.15 -0.11 -0.44
N LYS A 8 -3.11 -0.57 -1.24
CA LYS A 8 -4.38 0.13 -1.50
C LYS A 8 -5.54 -0.66 -0.92
N TYR A 9 -6.36 0.00 -0.11
CA TYR A 9 -7.56 -0.60 0.47
C TYR A 9 -8.78 -0.38 -0.44
N TYR A 10 -9.58 -1.44 -0.64
CA TYR A 10 -10.85 -1.35 -1.34
C TYR A 10 -11.95 -0.92 -0.36
N GLY A 11 -12.39 0.33 -0.49
CA GLY A 11 -13.54 0.89 0.24
C GLY A 11 -13.19 2.05 1.17
N ARG A 12 -14.24 2.72 1.68
CA ARG A 12 -14.15 3.72 2.77
C ARG A 12 -14.06 3.02 4.13
N SER A 13 -13.25 1.99 4.26
CA SER A 13 -13.12 1.28 5.52
C SER A 13 -12.54 2.23 6.55
N SER A 14 -13.41 2.75 7.42
CA SER A 14 -13.02 3.57 8.55
C SER A 14 -12.03 2.80 9.40
N TRP A 15 -10.98 3.49 9.86
CA TRP A 15 -9.97 3.00 10.82
C TRP A 15 -10.55 2.51 12.17
N ILE A 16 -11.88 2.55 12.34
CA ILE A 16 -12.60 2.37 13.61
C ILE A 16 -12.98 0.91 13.86
N ASP A 17 -13.01 0.06 12.82
CA ASP A 17 -13.39 -1.36 13.00
C ASP A 17 -12.15 -2.26 12.95
N PRO A 18 -11.65 -2.77 14.10
CA PRO A 18 -10.50 -3.67 14.17
C PRO A 18 -10.77 -5.05 13.55
N LYS A 19 -11.98 -5.29 13.03
CA LYS A 19 -12.45 -6.59 12.55
C LYS A 19 -12.73 -6.66 11.05
N HIS A 20 -12.37 -5.63 10.29
CA HIS A 20 -12.44 -5.72 8.84
C HIS A 20 -11.11 -6.17 8.25
N LEU A 21 -11.13 -7.40 7.75
CA LEU A 21 -10.37 -7.88 6.58
C LEU A 21 -10.62 -6.93 5.41
N ALA A 22 -10.16 -5.68 5.52
CA ALA A 22 -10.27 -4.70 4.46
C ALA A 22 -9.49 -5.29 3.30
N LYS A 23 -10.22 -5.69 2.24
CA LYS A 23 -9.59 -6.26 1.05
C LYS A 23 -8.63 -5.19 0.55
N TYR A 24 -7.35 -5.50 0.57
CA TYR A 24 -6.31 -4.63 0.05
C TYR A 24 -5.58 -5.33 -1.09
N ILE A 25 -5.01 -4.53 -1.96
CA ILE A 25 -4.00 -4.97 -2.92
C ILE A 25 -2.66 -4.42 -2.48
N GLU A 26 -1.67 -5.30 -2.42
CA GLU A 26 -0.28 -4.96 -2.12
C GLU A 26 0.53 -5.10 -3.39
N LYS A 27 1.45 -4.17 -3.60
CA LYS A 27 2.45 -4.29 -4.65
C LYS A 27 3.80 -3.88 -4.11
N GLU A 28 4.76 -4.77 -4.27
CA GLU A 28 6.14 -4.57 -3.82
C GLU A 28 6.97 -4.01 -4.98
N PHE A 29 7.88 -3.13 -4.63
CA PHE A 29 8.79 -2.44 -5.54
C PHE A 29 10.17 -2.38 -4.92
N GLU A 30 11.22 -2.62 -5.70
CA GLU A 30 12.59 -2.41 -5.23
C GLU A 30 12.93 -0.92 -5.19
N ASN A 31 12.32 -0.14 -6.08
CA ASN A 31 12.58 1.29 -6.24
C ASN A 31 11.49 2.18 -5.66
N ARG A 32 11.93 3.26 -4.99
CA ARG A 32 11.03 4.30 -4.47
C ARG A 32 10.25 5.01 -5.57
N HIS A 33 10.90 5.27 -6.70
CA HIS A 33 10.30 6.00 -7.81
C HIS A 33 9.12 5.23 -8.42
N ASP A 34 9.29 3.93 -8.67
CA ASP A 34 8.20 3.07 -9.15
C ASP A 34 7.03 2.99 -8.15
N ALA A 35 7.32 2.88 -6.86
CA ALA A 35 6.29 2.86 -5.82
C ALA A 35 5.47 4.16 -5.80
N LEU A 36 6.12 5.32 -5.96
CA LEU A 36 5.47 6.62 -6.01
C LEU A 36 4.63 6.79 -7.30
N ALA A 37 5.17 6.41 -8.45
CA ALA A 37 4.44 6.44 -9.72
C ALA A 37 3.21 5.54 -9.69
N TYR A 38 3.33 4.35 -9.08
CA TYR A 38 2.18 3.46 -8.90
C TYR A 38 1.14 4.06 -7.95
N ARG A 39 1.55 4.67 -6.83
CA ARG A 39 0.64 5.41 -5.94
C ARG A 39 -0.13 6.50 -6.69
N GLU A 40 0.53 7.28 -7.54
CA GLU A 40 -0.13 8.32 -8.34
C GLU A 40 -1.10 7.72 -9.37
N SER A 41 -0.72 6.62 -10.02
CA SER A 41 -1.57 5.90 -10.98
C SER A 41 -2.83 5.29 -10.35
N LEU A 42 -2.84 5.00 -9.04
CA LEU A 42 -3.99 4.42 -8.35
C LEU A 42 -5.13 5.41 -8.10
N GLY A 43 -4.90 6.71 -8.35
CA GLY A 43 -5.86 7.79 -8.17
C GLY A 43 -6.17 8.13 -6.71
N LEU A 44 -6.81 9.28 -6.47
CA LEU A 44 -7.17 9.78 -5.13
C LEU A 44 -8.36 9.03 -4.48
N GLN A 45 -8.84 7.94 -5.07
CA GLN A 45 -9.96 7.16 -4.53
C GLN A 45 -9.46 6.01 -3.66
N GLY A 46 -9.64 6.19 -2.34
CA GLY A 46 -9.35 5.19 -1.32
C GLY A 46 -8.16 5.57 -0.44
N ILE A 47 -7.85 4.68 0.51
CA ILE A 47 -6.67 4.83 1.37
C ILE A 47 -5.52 4.09 0.69
N VAL A 48 -4.41 4.79 0.47
CA VAL A 48 -3.17 4.22 -0.07
C VAL A 48 -2.07 4.45 0.95
N GLU A 49 -1.53 3.35 1.47
CA GLU A 49 -0.35 3.35 2.34
C GLU A 49 0.89 3.01 1.52
N VAL A 50 2.00 3.70 1.81
CA VAL A 50 3.32 3.37 1.27
C VAL A 50 4.26 3.22 2.44
N TYR A 51 4.84 2.03 2.60
CA TYR A 51 5.80 1.75 3.65
C TYR A 51 6.98 0.95 3.10
N THR A 52 8.12 1.06 3.78
CA THR A 52 9.30 0.26 3.47
C THR A 52 9.31 -0.99 4.34
N LYS A 53 9.46 -2.16 3.72
CA LYS A 53 9.66 -3.42 4.42
C LYS A 53 11.13 -3.81 4.30
N GLU A 54 11.75 -4.07 5.45
CA GLU A 54 13.09 -4.65 5.50
C GLU A 54 12.93 -6.18 5.45
N VAL A 55 13.35 -6.77 4.33
CA VAL A 55 13.40 -8.22 4.16
C VAL A 55 14.74 -8.67 4.75
N ASN A 56 14.72 -9.21 5.96
CA ASN A 56 15.83 -10.02 6.44
C ASN A 56 15.83 -11.34 5.66
N GLU A 57 16.97 -11.65 5.06
CA GLU A 57 17.25 -12.94 4.41
C GLU A 57 17.30 -14.07 5.45
#